data_AF-A0A9X4FIY2-F1
#
_entry.id   AF-A0A9X4FIY2-F1
#
_cell.length_a   1.000
_cell.length_b   1.000
_cell.length_c   1.000
_cell.angle_alpha   90.00
_cell.angle_beta   90.00
_cell.angle_gamma   90.00
#
_symmetry.space_group_name_H-M   'P 1'
#
loop_
_entity.id
_entity.type
_entity.pdbx_description
1 polymer ?
#
loop_
_entity_poly.entity_id
_entity_poly.type
_entity_poly.pdbx_seq_one_letter_code
_entity_poly.pdbx_strand_id
1 'polypeptide(L)' 'MIFHAVSTAVAFLVVGIIISPNTPRWLDWVAYSYLLVMLLVGVLAINAERISKYLEKKLDENARNKDL' A
#
# COMPACT_ATOMS: atom_id res chain seq x y z
N MET A 1 -15.94 3.59 -8.01
CA MET A 1 -15.90 3.06 -9.39
C MET A 1 -14.64 3.46 -10.14
N ILE A 2 -14.32 4.76 -10.23
CA ILE A 2 -13.10 5.25 -10.93
C ILE A 2 -11.81 4.67 -10.32
N PHE A 3 -11.69 4.65 -8.99
CA PHE A 3 -10.51 4.10 -8.32
C PHE A 3 -10.26 2.61 -8.64
N HIS A 4 -11.33 1.81 -8.73
CA HIS A 4 -11.22 0.41 -9.15
C HIS A 4 -10.77 0.30 -10.60
N ALA A 5 -11.35 1.08 -11.52
CA ALA A 5 -10.95 1.08 -12.92
C ALA A 5 -9.47 1.48 -13.11
N VAL A 6 -9.01 2.50 -12.38
CA VAL A 6 -7.60 2.94 -12.39
C VAL A 6 -6.69 1.85 -11.81
N SER A 7 -7.06 1.26 -10.66
CA SER A 7 -6.33 0.14 -10.05
C SER A 7 -6.16 -1.03 -11.02
N THR A 8 -7.24 -1.43 -11.69
CA THR A 8 -7.22 -2.53 -12.66
C THR A 8 -6.36 -2.19 -13.87
N ALA A 9 -6.47 -0.98 -14.43
CA ALA A 9 -5.66 -0.54 -15.56
C ALA A 9 -4.16 -0.53 -15.22
N VAL A 10 -3.81 -0.06 -14.01
CA VAL A 10 -2.41 -0.06 -13.53
C VAL A 10 -1.92 -1.50 -13.33
N ALA A 11 -2.74 -2.40 -12.81
CA ALA A 11 -2.37 -3.81 -12.66
C ALA A 11 -2.04 -4.46 -14.03
N PHE A 12 -2.85 -4.21 -15.06
CA PHE A 12 -2.59 -4.72 -16.41
C PHE A 12 -1.32 -4.11 -17.03
N LEU A 13 -1.07 -2.81 -16.80
CA LEU A 13 0.17 -2.16 -17.24
C LEU A 13 1.41 -2.77 -16.60
N VAL A 14 1.38 -3.03 -15.30
CA VAL A 14 2.49 -3.66 -14.57
C VAL A 14 2.79 -5.05 -15.11
N VAL A 15 1.76 -5.86 -15.37
CA VAL A 15 1.92 -7.19 -15.98
C VAL A 15 2.49 -7.08 -17.40
N GLY A 16 2.01 -6.12 -18.20
CA GLY A 16 2.52 -5.86 -19.55
C GLY A 16 3.99 -5.45 -19.58
N ILE A 17 4.42 -4.61 -18.65
CA ILE A 17 5.82 -4.16 -18.48
C ILE A 17 6.73 -5.37 -18.18
N ILE A 18 6.31 -6.26 -17.27
CA ILE A 18 7.10 -7.42 -16.84
C ILE A 18 7.25 -8.48 -17.95
N ILE A 19 6.20 -8.71 -18.74
CA ILE A 19 6.20 -9.75 -19.80
C ILE A 19 6.89 -9.23 -21.08
N SER A 20 6.89 -7.92 -21.29
CA SER A 20 7.46 -7.32 -22.49
C SER A 20 9.00 -7.47 -22.51
N PRO A 21 9.57 -8.12 -23.54
CA PRO A 21 11.02 -8.38 -23.60
C PRO A 21 11.86 -7.13 -23.94
N ASN A 22 11.22 -6.03 -24.34
CA ASN A 22 11.87 -4.80 -24.80
C ASN A 22 11.62 -3.61 -23.86
N THR A 23 11.29 -3.89 -22.62
CA THR A 23 10.97 -2.84 -21.66
C THR A 23 12.25 -2.18 -21.14
N PRO A 24 12.34 -0.84 -21.14
CA PRO A 24 13.53 -0.17 -20.64
C PRO A 24 13.64 -0.40 -19.13
N ARG A 25 14.85 -0.77 -18.67
CA ARG A 25 15.11 -1.26 -17.30
C ARG A 25 14.59 -0.36 -16.16
N TRP A 26 14.53 0.96 -16.36
CA TRP A 26 13.95 1.87 -15.37
C TRP A 26 12.45 1.64 -15.13
N LEU A 27 11.72 1.18 -16.15
CA LEU A 27 10.30 0.89 -16.06
C LEU A 27 10.04 -0.42 -15.31
N ASP A 28 10.94 -1.40 -15.40
CA ASP A 28 10.90 -2.61 -14.57
C ASP A 28 11.01 -2.26 -13.08
N TRP A 29 11.94 -1.36 -12.73
CA TRP A 29 12.08 -0.86 -11.36
C TRP A 29 10.80 -0.19 -10.85
N VAL A 30 10.10 0.56 -11.71
CA VAL A 30 8.81 1.18 -11.38
C VAL A 30 7.73 0.11 -11.13
N ALA A 31 7.66 -0.93 -11.97
CA ALA A 31 6.73 -2.04 -11.80
C ALA A 31 6.97 -2.82 -10.50
N TYR A 32 8.23 -3.13 -10.18
CA TYR A 32 8.57 -3.80 -8.92
C TYR A 32 8.28 -2.92 -7.70
N SER A 33 8.58 -1.62 -7.78
CA SER A 33 8.26 -0.66 -6.72
C SER A 33 6.75 -0.59 -6.47
N TYR A 34 5.95 -0.55 -7.53
CA TYR A 34 4.50 -0.59 -7.43
C TYR A 34 4.00 -1.85 -6.73
N LEU A 35 4.52 -3.03 -7.09
CA LEU A 35 4.16 -4.29 -6.44
C LEU A 35 4.50 -4.29 -4.94
N LEU A 36 5.66 -3.74 -4.57
CA LEU A 36 6.08 -3.64 -3.16
C LEU A 36 5.15 -2.71 -2.38
N VAL A 37 4.80 -1.55 -2.95
CA VAL A 37 3.83 -0.61 -2.33
C VAL A 37 2.47 -1.27 -2.18
N MET A 38 1.98 -2.00 -3.19
CA MET A 38 0.69 -2.68 -3.10
C MET A 38 0.69 -3.78 -2.03
N LEU A 39 1.80 -4.51 -1.90
CA LEU A 39 1.98 -5.50 -0.82
C LEU A 39 1.92 -4.83 0.56
N LEU A 40 2.63 -3.71 0.74
CA LEU A 40 2.59 -2.96 2.00
C LEU A 40 1.18 -2.47 2.32
N VAL A 41 0.48 -1.90 1.34
CA VAL A 41 -0.92 -1.46 1.50
C VAL A 41 -1.80 -2.64 1.88
N GLY A 42 -1.62 -3.81 1.26
CA GLY A 42 -2.34 -5.03 1.61
C GLY A 42 -2.09 -5.48 3.04
N VAL A 43 -0.83 -5.50 3.48
CA VAL A 43 -0.45 -5.86 4.87
C VAL A 43 -1.04 -4.88 5.88
N LEU A 44 -0.99 -3.58 5.58
CA LEU A 44 -1.59 -2.54 6.41
C LEU A 44 -3.10 -2.66 6.47
N ALA A 45 -3.76 -2.97 5.35
CA ALA A 45 -5.20 -3.17 5.30
C ALA A 45 -5.64 -4.39 6.13
N ILE A 46 -4.92 -5.52 6.02
CA ILE A 46 -5.20 -6.73 6.82
C ILE A 46 -5.03 -6.44 8.32
N ASN A 47 -4.01 -5.67 8.68
CA ASN A 47 -3.73 -5.32 10.07
C ASN A 47 -4.42 -4.02 10.53
N ALA A 48 -5.30 -3.43 9.72
CA ALA A 48 -5.87 -2.10 9.98
C ALA A 48 -6.63 -2.04 11.31
N GLU A 49 -7.39 -3.09 11.64
CA GLU A 49 -8.09 -3.20 12.92
C GLU A 49 -7.13 -3.28 14.12
N ARG A 50 -6.00 -3.96 13.94
CA ARG A 50 -5.01 -4.10 15.02
C ARG A 50 -4.24 -2.80 15.23
N ILE A 51 -3.90 -2.12 14.13
CA ILE A 51 -3.20 -0.84 14.13
C ILE A 51 -4.09 0.25 14.73
N SER A 52 -5.37 0.33 14.33
CA SER A 52 -6.33 1.29 14.89
C SER A 52 -6.53 1.10 16.39
N LYS A 53 -6.78 -0.12 16.86
CA LYS A 53 -6.89 -0.40 18.30
C LYS A 53 -5.62 -0.06 19.09
N TYR A 54 -4.45 -0.29 18.50
CA TYR A 54 -3.18 0.08 19.13
C TYR A 54 -3.00 1.61 19.20
N LEU A 55 -3.38 2.33 18.15
CA LEU A 55 -3.35 3.79 18.09
C LEU A 55 -4.33 4.42 19.07
N GLU A 56 -5.57 3.91 19.16
CA GLU A 56 -6.56 4.36 20.16
C GLU A 56 -6.03 4.17 21.58
N LYS A 57 -5.49 2.99 21.89
CA LYS A 57 -4.90 2.73 23.20
C LYS A 57 -3.74 3.70 23.53
N LYS A 58 -2.86 3.96 22.56
CA LYS A 58 -1.76 4.91 22.71
C LYS A 58 -2.25 6.35 22.88
N LEU A 59 -3.34 6.72 22.21
CA LEU A 59 -3.94 8.03 22.31
C LEU A 59 -4.53 8.25 23.72
N ASP A 60 -5.27 7.27 24.24
CA ASP A 60 -5.84 7.31 25.59
C ASP A 60 -4.76 7.34 26.68
N GLU A 61 -3.69 6.55 26.53
CA GLU A 61 -2.53 6.59 27.45
C GLU A 61 -1.85 7.96 27.46
N ASN A 62 -1.70 8.60 26.29
CA ASN A 62 -1.11 9.95 26.19
C ASN A 62 -2.03 11.03 26.75
N ALA A 63 -3.35 10.92 26.55
CA ALA A 63 -4.31 11.84 27.14
C ALA A 63 -4.26 11.77 28.67
N ARG A 64 -4.29 10.56 29.23
CA ARG A 64 -4.23 10.34 30.68
C ARG A 64 -2.92 10.82 31.32
N ASN A 65 -1.79 10.72 30.61
CA ASN A 65 -0.50 11.24 31.08
C ASN A 65 -0.39 12.78 31.01
N LYS A 66 -1.26 13.46 30.25
CA LYS A 66 -1.30 14.93 30.19
C LYS A 66 -2.17 15.55 31.29
N ASP A 67 -3.09 14.79 31.87
CA ASP A 67 -3.98 15.21 32.95
C ASP A 67 -3.41 14.95 34.35
N LEU A 68 -2.23 14.30 34.45
CA LEU A 68 -1.44 14.09 35.67
C LEU A 68 -0.29 15.10 35.74
#